data_AF-A0A9E2F9C5-F1
#
_entry.id   AF-A0A9E2F9C5-F1
#
_cell.length_a   1.000
_cell.length_b   1.000
_cell.length_c   1.000
_cell.angle_alpha   90.00
_cell.angle_beta   90.00
_cell.angle_gamma   90.00
#
_symmetry.space_group_name_H-M   'P 1'
#
loop_
_entity.id
_entity.type
_entity.pdbx_description
1 polymer ?
#
loop_
_entity_poly.entity_id
_entity_poly.type
_entity_poly.pdbx_seq_one_letter_code
_entity_poly.pdbx_strand_id
1 'polypeptide(L)'
;MLQTINSVFIVVSLFVCVSLSGCNTDNNPNGPDNVSISDTLVIGIAGGEFTTSDGGITIIVEFGKLNSDATLVISSQSTFPGFLPGTCYSFELDGQDSFDLPCKLRFYFDETLIPGNTVASALSVCKYDGENWYLVGGAVWDGYNYIEVYLSQFSPLGVRPMAYGNIYSEYLGYTITSQELVEQFGANHYTGITSGLHISGDDITSLEPLQDLQWIGSMQISECPNLVNLQGLQNVEAIGSVIIAQMDQLQNLEGLTSLSSIGGYLNFSTLHNFHDFQGTSLTSIGGVVLAGVGIENFYGFENISSIPDLHVFGCFSLTSMQGLENVERIDTLEITLNASLPNFIGLENLTEVYNLMLVANDSLESFAGLENLTTITNLLEIRINPSLLNVDDLLSLEHIGTLFLEENEAILNLDGLNTVSMVGWYPLYNPGSFLINQNNNLISIEGLSNIQVNPGNNLAFPSHLIITNNSSLGNENAEDLLEELGGEEVVGGIVLIEGNG
;
A
#
# COMPACT_ATOMS: atom_id res chain seq x y z
N MET A 1 -24.09 25.64 -6.59
CA MET A 1 -25.19 24.99 -5.85
C MET A 1 -25.40 23.62 -6.48
N LEU A 2 -25.16 22.58 -5.70
CA LEU A 2 -25.01 21.17 -6.08
C LEU A 2 -25.85 20.73 -7.30
N GLN A 3 -25.19 20.24 -8.34
CA GLN A 3 -25.79 19.27 -9.27
C GLN A 3 -24.71 18.36 -9.86
N THR A 4 -24.78 17.09 -9.43
CA THR A 4 -24.43 15.87 -10.17
C THR A 4 -22.98 15.69 -10.62
N ILE A 5 -22.12 15.28 -9.68
CA ILE A 5 -21.04 14.32 -9.97
C ILE A 5 -21.61 12.94 -9.64
N ASN A 6 -22.21 12.30 -10.65
CA ASN A 6 -22.41 10.86 -10.67
C ASN A 6 -21.31 10.32 -11.57
N SER A 7 -20.16 9.99 -10.98
CA SER A 7 -19.14 9.17 -11.62
C SER A 7 -19.07 7.87 -10.86
N VAL A 8 -19.60 6.83 -11.49
CA VAL A 8 -19.60 5.45 -11.02
C VAL A 8 -18.14 5.01 -10.92
N PHE A 9 -17.64 4.79 -9.71
CA PHE A 9 -16.41 4.05 -9.47
C PHE A 9 -16.65 2.59 -9.88
N ILE A 10 -16.10 2.18 -11.03
CA ILE A 10 -15.94 0.77 -11.36
C ILE A 10 -14.46 0.45 -11.14
N VAL A 11 -14.16 -0.16 -9.99
CA VAL A 11 -12.90 -0.87 -9.80
C VAL A 11 -12.99 -2.14 -10.65
N VAL A 12 -12.38 -2.12 -11.83
CA VAL A 12 -12.18 -3.34 -12.64
C VAL A 12 -10.81 -3.91 -12.28
N SER A 13 -10.77 -4.79 -11.29
CA SER A 13 -9.63 -5.70 -11.10
C SER A 13 -9.69 -6.77 -12.18
N LEU A 14 -8.96 -6.58 -13.28
CA LEU A 14 -8.89 -7.53 -14.38
C LEU A 14 -7.79 -8.57 -14.09
N PHE A 15 -8.15 -9.67 -13.43
CA PHE A 15 -7.28 -10.87 -13.40
C PHE A 15 -7.42 -11.62 -14.72
N VAL A 16 -6.40 -11.58 -15.57
CA VAL A 16 -6.28 -12.45 -16.74
C VAL A 16 -5.23 -13.51 -16.44
N CYS A 17 -5.66 -14.75 -16.21
CA CYS A 17 -4.78 -15.91 -16.20
C CYS A 17 -4.12 -16.08 -17.57
N VAL A 18 -2.82 -15.81 -17.66
CA VAL A 18 -2.00 -16.29 -18.78
C VAL A 18 -1.33 -17.58 -18.33
N SER A 19 -1.83 -18.70 -18.85
CA SER A 19 -1.19 -20.00 -18.71
C SER A 19 0.11 -20.02 -19.52
N LEU A 20 1.26 -19.98 -18.86
CA LEU A 20 2.51 -20.44 -19.43
C LEU A 20 2.92 -21.75 -18.76
N SER A 21 2.95 -22.77 -19.61
CA SER A 21 3.20 -24.17 -19.31
C SER A 21 4.58 -24.39 -18.70
N GLY A 22 4.57 -24.66 -17.39
CA GLY A 22 5.72 -25.14 -16.63
C GLY A 22 5.38 -25.49 -15.18
N CYS A 23 4.10 -25.70 -14.83
CA CYS A 23 3.73 -26.11 -13.47
C CYS A 23 4.17 -27.55 -13.22
N ASN A 24 5.07 -27.73 -12.25
CA ASN A 24 5.20 -28.99 -11.55
C ASN A 24 3.94 -29.14 -10.67
N THR A 25 2.89 -29.78 -11.19
CA THR A 25 1.60 -29.95 -10.51
C THR A 25 1.64 -31.10 -9.50
N ASP A 26 2.61 -31.09 -8.58
CA ASP A 26 2.55 -31.95 -7.40
C ASP A 26 1.86 -31.17 -6.26
N ASN A 27 0.55 -30.92 -6.44
CA ASN A 27 -0.30 -30.55 -5.32
C ASN A 27 -0.32 -31.75 -4.36
N ASN A 28 0.47 -31.72 -3.27
CA ASN A 28 0.34 -32.70 -2.20
C ASN A 28 -0.91 -32.33 -1.36
N PRO A 29 -2.02 -33.08 -1.45
CA PRO A 29 -3.25 -32.76 -0.73
C PRO A 29 -3.18 -33.09 0.77
N ASN A 30 -2.02 -33.54 1.28
CA ASN A 30 -1.87 -34.07 2.64
C ASN A 30 -1.02 -33.18 3.58
N GLY A 31 -0.64 -31.96 3.17
CA GLY A 31 0.27 -31.10 3.93
C GLY A 31 1.74 -31.53 3.82
N PRO A 32 2.68 -30.80 4.45
CA PRO A 32 4.09 -31.05 4.32
C PRO A 32 4.51 -32.40 4.91
N ASP A 33 5.18 -33.21 4.10
CA ASP A 33 6.00 -34.31 4.61
C ASP A 33 7.10 -33.66 5.48
N ASN A 34 7.39 -34.21 6.68
CA ASN A 34 8.42 -33.72 7.63
C ASN A 34 9.87 -33.88 7.09
N VAL A 35 10.12 -33.40 5.87
CA VAL A 35 11.38 -33.44 5.15
C VAL A 35 11.97 -32.04 5.20
N SER A 36 13.22 -31.94 5.63
CA SER A 36 13.95 -30.67 5.56
C SER A 36 14.14 -30.29 4.08
N ILE A 37 13.65 -29.12 3.68
CA ILE A 37 13.78 -28.60 2.32
C ILE A 37 14.72 -27.41 2.25
N SER A 38 15.26 -27.17 1.05
CA SER A 38 15.99 -25.97 0.66
C SER A 38 15.75 -25.78 -0.85
N ASP A 39 14.63 -25.14 -1.18
CA ASP A 39 14.22 -24.90 -2.56
C ASP A 39 14.87 -23.63 -3.08
N THR A 40 15.21 -23.62 -4.38
CA THR A 40 15.74 -22.45 -5.08
C THR A 40 14.82 -22.11 -6.25
N LEU A 41 14.29 -20.89 -6.24
CA LEU A 41 13.34 -20.36 -7.19
C LEU A 41 13.98 -19.17 -7.92
N VAL A 42 13.89 -19.15 -9.25
CA VAL A 42 14.28 -17.98 -10.05
C VAL A 42 13.00 -17.23 -10.40
N ILE A 43 12.87 -16.01 -9.89
CA ILE A 43 11.70 -15.16 -10.02
C ILE A 43 12.08 -14.00 -10.94
N GLY A 44 11.47 -13.93 -12.12
CA GLY A 44 11.67 -12.79 -12.99
C GLY A 44 10.90 -11.56 -12.53
N ILE A 45 11.21 -10.39 -13.10
CA ILE A 45 10.46 -9.13 -12.82
C ILE A 45 8.96 -9.19 -13.16
N ALA A 46 8.54 -10.18 -13.94
CA ALA A 46 7.14 -10.47 -14.22
C ALA A 46 6.39 -11.06 -13.00
N GLY A 47 7.11 -11.49 -11.96
CA GLY A 47 6.55 -12.18 -10.81
C GLY A 47 6.10 -13.61 -11.14
N GLY A 48 5.22 -14.15 -10.29
CA GLY A 48 4.66 -15.50 -10.41
C GLY A 48 4.17 -16.06 -9.08
N GLU A 49 3.54 -17.23 -9.14
CA GLU A 49 3.14 -18.01 -7.96
C GLU A 49 4.01 -19.26 -7.84
N PHE A 50 4.62 -19.45 -6.67
CA PHE A 50 5.61 -20.49 -6.41
C PHE A 50 5.30 -21.19 -5.08
N THR A 51 5.16 -22.50 -5.10
CA THR A 51 4.95 -23.32 -3.89
C THR A 51 6.20 -24.14 -3.60
N THR A 52 6.60 -24.20 -2.33
CA THR A 52 7.71 -25.03 -1.87
C THR A 52 7.42 -26.52 -2.10
N SER A 53 8.47 -27.34 -2.22
CA SER A 53 8.40 -28.77 -2.51
C SER A 53 7.76 -29.59 -1.39
N ASP A 54 7.77 -29.08 -0.16
CA ASP A 54 6.98 -29.60 0.95
C ASP A 54 5.52 -29.12 0.95
N GLY A 55 5.15 -28.15 0.10
CA GLY A 55 3.81 -27.56 0.07
C GLY A 55 3.50 -26.64 1.25
N GLY A 56 4.47 -26.35 2.11
CA GLY A 56 4.29 -25.57 3.33
C GLY A 56 4.15 -24.07 3.10
N ILE A 57 4.75 -23.52 2.04
CA ILE A 57 4.64 -22.10 1.69
C ILE A 57 4.32 -21.93 0.21
N THR A 58 3.39 -21.02 -0.08
CA THR A 58 3.19 -20.46 -1.42
C THR A 58 3.51 -18.97 -1.42
N ILE A 59 4.35 -18.53 -2.34
CA ILE A 59 4.74 -17.14 -2.54
C ILE A 59 4.13 -16.65 -3.84
N ILE A 60 3.44 -15.52 -3.78
CA ILE A 60 2.86 -14.83 -4.92
C ILE A 60 3.58 -13.49 -5.04
N VAL A 61 4.40 -13.38 -6.06
CA VAL A 61 5.12 -12.15 -6.44
C VAL A 61 4.33 -11.51 -7.58
N GLU A 62 3.75 -10.36 -7.33
CA GLU A 62 3.02 -9.61 -8.36
C GLU A 62 4.01 -8.87 -9.29
N PHE A 63 3.50 -8.45 -10.45
CA PHE A 63 4.29 -7.69 -11.41
C PHE A 63 4.83 -6.39 -10.77
N GLY A 64 6.12 -6.10 -10.98
CA GLY A 64 6.77 -4.89 -10.46
C GLY A 64 7.21 -4.98 -9.00
N LYS A 65 7.03 -6.13 -8.32
CA LYS A 65 7.54 -6.35 -6.96
C LYS A 65 9.04 -6.66 -6.88
N LEU A 66 9.69 -6.80 -8.04
CA LEU A 66 11.13 -7.00 -8.20
C LEU A 66 11.67 -6.06 -9.29
N ASN A 67 12.81 -5.43 -9.01
CA ASN A 67 13.52 -4.54 -9.92
C ASN A 67 14.42 -5.29 -10.92
N SER A 68 14.75 -6.55 -10.64
CA SER A 68 15.48 -7.44 -11.57
C SER A 68 15.12 -8.91 -11.33
N ASP A 69 15.52 -9.80 -12.25
CA ASP A 69 15.37 -11.24 -12.02
C ASP A 69 16.16 -11.64 -10.77
N ALA A 70 15.51 -12.35 -9.85
CA ALA A 70 16.05 -12.65 -8.54
C ALA A 70 15.99 -14.14 -8.19
N THR A 71 16.97 -14.61 -7.42
CA THR A 71 17.03 -15.99 -6.92
C THR A 71 16.60 -16.04 -5.46
N LEU A 72 15.44 -16.65 -5.20
CA LEU A 72 14.90 -16.86 -3.86
C LEU A 72 15.19 -18.28 -3.37
N VAL A 73 15.86 -18.40 -2.23
CA VAL A 73 16.07 -19.66 -1.52
C VAL A 73 15.13 -19.73 -0.33
N ILE A 74 14.36 -20.82 -0.21
CA ILE A 74 13.44 -21.05 0.90
C ILE A 74 13.86 -22.33 1.62
N SER A 75 14.13 -22.24 2.92
CA SER A 75 14.58 -23.40 3.71
C SER A 75 13.71 -23.60 4.94
N SER A 76 13.24 -24.83 5.14
CA SER A 76 12.48 -25.22 6.33
C SER A 76 13.37 -25.15 7.59
N GLN A 77 12.80 -24.68 8.69
CA GLN A 77 13.48 -24.53 9.98
C GLN A 77 12.92 -25.50 11.02
N SER A 78 13.72 -25.80 12.04
CA SER A 78 13.21 -26.52 13.23
C SER A 78 12.12 -25.71 13.91
N THR A 79 11.08 -26.38 14.42
CA THR A 79 10.00 -25.72 15.15
C THR A 79 10.52 -25.01 16.39
N PHE A 80 10.25 -23.70 16.47
CA PHE A 80 10.57 -22.88 17.64
C PHE A 80 9.53 -23.08 18.76
N PRO A 81 9.91 -22.87 20.04
CA PRO A 81 8.97 -22.93 21.14
C PRO A 81 7.77 -21.99 20.94
N GLY A 82 6.55 -22.52 21.04
CA GLY A 82 5.31 -21.76 20.86
C GLY A 82 4.81 -21.67 19.42
N PHE A 83 5.55 -22.18 18.44
CA PHE A 83 5.16 -22.22 17.04
C PHE A 83 4.51 -23.55 16.65
N LEU A 84 3.68 -23.51 15.61
CA LEU A 84 3.10 -24.73 15.04
C LEU A 84 4.18 -25.54 14.31
N PRO A 85 4.27 -26.85 14.53
CA PRO A 85 5.24 -27.69 13.83
C PRO A 85 5.08 -27.62 12.32
N GLY A 86 6.20 -27.61 11.59
CA GLY A 86 6.23 -27.56 10.12
C GLY A 86 5.94 -26.18 9.51
N THR A 87 5.80 -25.11 10.31
CA THR A 87 5.44 -23.78 9.79
C THR A 87 6.60 -22.78 9.77
N CYS A 88 7.80 -23.18 10.21
CA CYS A 88 8.95 -22.27 10.33
C CYS A 88 9.86 -22.35 9.10
N TYR A 89 10.14 -21.20 8.48
CA TYR A 89 10.94 -21.11 7.24
C TYR A 89 11.87 -19.90 7.27
N SER A 90 13.01 -20.00 6.59
CA SER A 90 13.89 -18.87 6.28
C SER A 90 13.93 -18.63 4.77
N PHE A 91 14.18 -17.39 4.40
CA PHE A 91 14.19 -16.94 3.01
C PHE A 91 15.48 -16.14 2.77
N GLU A 92 16.04 -16.25 1.58
CA GLU A 92 17.22 -15.50 1.14
C GLU A 92 17.03 -15.15 -0.34
N LEU A 93 17.05 -13.85 -0.69
CA LEU A 93 16.84 -13.36 -2.06
C LEU A 93 18.12 -12.72 -2.59
N ASP A 94 18.85 -13.40 -3.47
CA ASP A 94 20.16 -12.94 -4.00
C ASP A 94 21.16 -12.47 -2.92
N GLY A 95 21.08 -13.04 -1.71
CA GLY A 95 21.88 -12.63 -0.56
C GLY A 95 21.39 -11.36 0.15
N GLN A 96 20.17 -10.90 -0.16
CA GLN A 96 19.41 -9.87 0.55
C GLN A 96 18.25 -10.51 1.34
N ASP A 97 17.86 -9.83 2.41
CA ASP A 97 16.76 -10.24 3.29
C ASP A 97 15.46 -9.45 2.98
N SER A 98 15.22 -9.07 1.72
CA SER A 98 13.97 -8.40 1.35
C SER A 98 13.63 -8.47 -0.14
N PHE A 99 12.34 -8.53 -0.46
CA PHE A 99 11.78 -8.05 -1.73
C PHE A 99 11.77 -6.51 -1.78
N ASP A 100 11.84 -5.96 -2.99
CA ASP A 100 11.70 -4.51 -3.22
C ASP A 100 10.32 -4.01 -2.77
N LEU A 101 9.28 -4.84 -2.93
CA LEU A 101 7.90 -4.57 -2.50
C LEU A 101 7.28 -5.77 -1.76
N PRO A 102 6.29 -5.54 -0.89
CA PRO A 102 5.62 -6.63 -0.19
C PRO A 102 4.97 -7.64 -1.14
N CYS A 103 5.33 -8.91 -0.97
CA CYS A 103 4.78 -10.04 -1.71
C CYS A 103 3.87 -10.86 -0.79
N LYS A 104 2.88 -11.53 -1.37
CA LYS A 104 1.96 -12.38 -0.60
C LYS A 104 2.61 -13.73 -0.33
N LEU A 105 2.65 -14.13 0.93
CA LEU A 105 3.05 -15.45 1.39
C LEU A 105 1.84 -16.15 1.99
N ARG A 106 1.67 -17.45 1.71
CA ARG A 106 0.64 -18.31 2.27
C ARG A 106 1.32 -19.46 3.01
N PHE A 107 1.19 -19.48 4.33
CA PHE A 107 1.73 -20.51 5.19
C PHE A 107 0.68 -21.59 5.44
N TYR A 108 0.93 -22.80 4.96
CA TYR A 108 0.12 -23.95 5.33
C TYR A 108 0.34 -24.30 6.80
N PHE A 109 -0.71 -24.70 7.50
CA PHE A 109 -0.61 -25.30 8.83
C PHE A 109 -1.54 -26.53 8.96
N ASP A 110 -1.14 -27.47 9.82
CA ASP A 110 -1.98 -28.60 10.18
C ASP A 110 -2.86 -28.24 11.39
N GLU A 111 -4.17 -28.15 11.16
CA GLU A 111 -5.18 -27.85 12.19
C GLU A 111 -5.10 -28.79 13.41
N THR A 112 -4.66 -30.04 13.22
CA THR A 112 -4.56 -31.03 14.30
C THR A 112 -3.45 -30.70 15.30
N LEU A 113 -2.53 -29.81 14.94
CA LEU A 113 -1.40 -29.38 15.77
C LEU A 113 -1.68 -28.09 16.55
N ILE A 114 -2.86 -27.50 16.39
CA ILE A 114 -3.26 -26.29 17.12
C ILE A 114 -3.39 -26.60 18.63
N PRO A 115 -2.73 -25.83 19.51
CA PRO A 115 -2.87 -25.99 20.96
C PRO A 115 -4.33 -25.87 21.41
N GLY A 116 -4.76 -26.71 22.36
CA GLY A 116 -6.18 -26.76 22.80
C GLY A 116 -6.70 -25.50 23.52
N ASN A 117 -5.85 -24.50 23.77
CA ASN A 117 -6.21 -23.20 24.35
C ASN A 117 -6.25 -22.06 23.31
N THR A 118 -6.26 -22.39 22.02
CA THR A 118 -6.36 -21.44 20.92
C THR A 118 -7.15 -22.05 19.76
N VAL A 119 -7.31 -21.29 18.67
CA VAL A 119 -8.07 -21.69 17.48
C VAL A 119 -7.34 -21.24 16.21
N ALA A 120 -7.70 -21.81 15.05
CA ALA A 120 -7.07 -21.49 13.77
C ALA A 120 -7.15 -19.99 13.44
N SER A 121 -8.29 -19.35 13.71
CA SER A 121 -8.49 -17.92 13.50
C SER A 121 -7.67 -17.03 14.45
N ALA A 122 -7.03 -17.60 15.48
CA ALA A 122 -6.10 -16.90 16.37
C ALA A 122 -4.63 -17.08 15.97
N LEU A 123 -4.34 -17.77 14.85
CA LEU A 123 -2.99 -17.97 14.36
C LEU A 123 -2.53 -16.80 13.49
N SER A 124 -1.24 -16.49 13.55
CA SER A 124 -0.59 -15.50 12.69
C SER A 124 0.84 -15.86 12.40
N VAL A 125 1.40 -15.18 11.40
CA VAL A 125 2.81 -15.25 11.06
C VAL A 125 3.59 -14.33 12.00
N CYS A 126 4.68 -14.83 12.54
CA CYS A 126 5.69 -14.03 13.22
C CYS A 126 6.98 -13.98 12.42
N LYS A 127 7.72 -12.88 12.60
CA LYS A 127 9.05 -12.66 12.08
C LYS A 127 10.08 -12.56 13.19
N TYR A 128 11.31 -13.03 12.94
CA TYR A 128 12.42 -12.99 13.89
C TYR A 128 13.40 -11.87 13.54
N ASP A 129 13.69 -10.96 14.47
CA ASP A 129 14.62 -9.82 14.21
C ASP A 129 16.10 -10.12 14.55
N GLY A 130 16.41 -11.33 15.00
CA GLY A 130 17.73 -11.69 15.51
C GLY A 130 17.77 -11.88 17.03
N GLU A 131 16.83 -11.29 17.77
CA GLU A 131 16.70 -11.41 19.23
C GLU A 131 15.32 -11.91 19.68
N ASN A 132 14.25 -11.42 19.06
CA ASN A 132 12.86 -11.67 19.45
C ASN A 132 11.95 -11.97 18.26
N TRP A 133 10.78 -12.57 18.56
CA TRP A 133 9.74 -12.84 17.57
C TRP A 133 8.62 -11.80 17.66
N TYR A 134 8.28 -11.18 16.55
CA TYR A 134 7.24 -10.16 16.43
C TYR A 134 6.13 -10.65 15.53
N LEU A 135 4.90 -10.24 15.81
CA LEU A 135 3.78 -10.48 14.91
C LEU A 135 4.02 -9.74 13.60
N VAL A 136 3.75 -10.42 12.49
CA VAL A 136 3.62 -9.77 11.20
C VAL A 136 2.19 -9.26 11.11
N GLY A 137 2.04 -7.94 11.09
CA GLY A 137 0.75 -7.33 10.78
C GLY A 137 0.26 -7.86 9.43
N GLY A 138 -0.98 -8.32 9.37
CA GLY A 138 -1.67 -8.59 8.08
C GLY A 138 -1.79 -10.04 7.76
N ALA A 139 -1.27 -10.88 8.65
CA ALA A 139 -1.54 -12.30 8.66
C ALA A 139 -3.05 -12.54 8.86
N VAL A 140 -3.70 -13.09 7.83
CA VAL A 140 -5.14 -13.42 7.84
C VAL A 140 -5.30 -14.91 7.56
N TRP A 141 -6.10 -15.58 8.38
CA TRP A 141 -6.52 -16.95 8.14
C TRP A 141 -7.51 -17.01 6.97
N ASP A 142 -7.26 -17.90 6.00
CA ASP A 142 -8.07 -18.02 4.79
C ASP A 142 -9.42 -18.76 4.99
N GLY A 143 -9.70 -19.22 6.21
CA GLY A 143 -10.86 -20.05 6.53
C GLY A 143 -10.63 -21.55 6.36
N TYR A 144 -9.42 -21.95 5.94
CA TYR A 144 -8.99 -23.33 5.73
C TYR A 144 -7.66 -23.60 6.46
N ASN A 145 -6.61 -23.97 5.73
CA ASN A 145 -5.34 -24.39 6.31
C ASN A 145 -4.22 -23.41 5.99
N TYR A 146 -4.52 -22.17 5.61
CA TYR A 146 -3.49 -21.17 5.30
C TYR A 146 -3.62 -19.90 6.14
N ILE A 147 -2.48 -19.37 6.55
CA ILE A 147 -2.34 -17.99 6.99
C ILE A 147 -1.64 -17.21 5.88
N GLU A 148 -2.30 -16.16 5.38
CA GLU A 148 -1.82 -15.32 4.30
C GLU A 148 -1.26 -14.01 4.85
N VAL A 149 -0.11 -13.56 4.37
CA VAL A 149 0.51 -12.31 4.83
C VAL A 149 1.26 -11.63 3.69
N TYR A 150 1.34 -10.30 3.72
CA TYR A 150 2.17 -9.53 2.78
C TYR A 150 3.46 -9.10 3.48
N LEU A 151 4.61 -9.43 2.88
CA LEU A 151 5.93 -9.16 3.46
C LEU A 151 6.91 -8.72 2.38
N SER A 152 7.62 -7.63 2.64
CA SER A 152 8.81 -7.24 1.87
C SER A 152 10.07 -7.81 2.52
N GLN A 153 10.17 -7.75 3.85
CA GLN A 153 11.36 -8.25 4.56
C GLN A 153 11.26 -9.75 4.87
N PHE A 154 12.36 -10.43 4.58
CA PHE A 154 12.62 -11.79 4.98
C PHE A 154 13.31 -11.85 6.32
N SER A 155 12.92 -12.86 7.07
CA SER A 155 13.57 -13.33 8.28
C SER A 155 13.12 -14.77 8.46
N PRO A 156 13.62 -15.50 9.46
CA PRO A 156 12.90 -16.66 9.92
C PRO A 156 11.45 -16.26 10.24
N LEU A 157 10.51 -16.86 9.50
CA LEU A 157 9.08 -16.69 9.69
C LEU A 157 8.50 -17.97 10.30
N GLY A 158 7.39 -17.86 11.02
CA GLY A 158 6.67 -19.03 11.49
C GLY A 158 5.25 -18.72 11.92
N VAL A 159 4.38 -19.73 11.93
CA VAL A 159 3.00 -19.56 12.38
C VAL A 159 2.89 -19.91 13.87
N ARG A 160 2.28 -19.02 14.65
CA ARG A 160 1.95 -19.29 16.06
C ARG A 160 0.65 -18.61 16.47
N PRO A 161 0.06 -19.01 17.61
CA PRO A 161 -1.05 -18.27 18.21
C PRO A 161 -0.67 -16.83 18.57
N MET A 162 -1.51 -15.87 18.16
CA MET A 162 -1.46 -14.46 18.53
C MET A 162 -2.00 -14.22 19.93
N ALA A 163 -3.13 -14.87 20.22
CA ALA A 163 -3.81 -14.74 21.48
C ALA A 163 -3.64 -16.01 22.31
N TYR A 164 -3.37 -15.81 23.60
CA TYR A 164 -3.47 -16.83 24.62
C TYR A 164 -4.55 -16.41 25.62
N GLY A 165 -5.30 -17.37 26.15
CA GLY A 165 -6.30 -17.10 27.20
C GLY A 165 -7.73 -17.24 26.69
N ASN A 166 -8.62 -16.40 27.22
CA ASN A 166 -10.03 -16.45 26.85
C ASN A 166 -10.22 -15.71 25.52
N ILE A 167 -10.54 -16.45 24.45
CA ILE A 167 -10.61 -15.90 23.09
C ILE A 167 -12.07 -15.95 22.60
N TYR A 168 -12.55 -14.81 22.10
CA TYR A 168 -13.79 -14.78 21.34
C TYR A 168 -13.54 -15.18 19.89
N SER A 169 -14.22 -16.22 19.42
CA SER A 169 -13.91 -16.86 18.13
C SER A 169 -15.13 -17.19 17.26
N GLU A 170 -16.25 -16.51 17.47
CA GLU A 170 -17.38 -16.68 16.57
C GLU A 170 -17.08 -16.09 15.18
N TYR A 171 -17.49 -16.82 14.15
CA TYR A 171 -17.21 -16.51 12.75
C TYR A 171 -17.65 -15.10 12.34
N LEU A 172 -18.83 -14.67 12.79
CA LEU A 172 -19.41 -13.36 12.44
C LEU A 172 -18.80 -12.20 13.23
N GLY A 173 -17.92 -12.46 14.18
CA GLY A 173 -17.44 -11.45 15.11
C GLY A 173 -18.47 -11.10 16.19
N TYR A 174 -18.20 -10.04 16.94
CA TYR A 174 -19.05 -9.54 18.02
C TYR A 174 -19.52 -8.12 17.72
N THR A 175 -20.81 -7.85 17.93
CA THR A 175 -21.43 -6.54 17.73
C THR A 175 -21.82 -5.93 19.07
N ILE A 176 -21.23 -4.78 19.39
CA ILE A 176 -21.57 -3.94 20.53
C ILE A 176 -22.42 -2.78 20.01
N THR A 177 -23.68 -2.72 20.45
CA THR A 177 -24.59 -1.64 20.05
C THR A 177 -25.03 -0.70 21.17
N SER A 178 -24.47 -0.89 22.37
CA SER A 178 -24.75 -0.04 23.52
C SER A 178 -23.65 -0.10 24.56
N GLN A 179 -23.61 0.88 25.47
CA GLN A 179 -22.66 0.87 26.59
C GLN A 179 -22.86 -0.38 27.49
N GLU A 180 -24.10 -0.84 27.66
CA GLU A 180 -24.39 -2.08 28.39
C GLU A 180 -23.71 -3.29 27.74
N LEU A 181 -23.68 -3.37 26.40
CA LEU A 181 -22.99 -4.46 25.69
C LEU A 181 -21.47 -4.35 25.79
N VAL A 182 -20.91 -3.15 25.92
CA VAL A 182 -19.47 -2.96 26.23
C VAL A 182 -19.17 -3.60 27.59
N GLU A 183 -19.98 -3.30 28.61
CA GLU A 183 -19.82 -3.82 29.97
C GLU A 183 -19.97 -5.36 30.01
N GLN A 184 -20.98 -5.90 29.33
CA GLN A 184 -21.22 -7.34 29.25
C GLN A 184 -20.09 -8.06 28.54
N PHE A 185 -19.57 -7.51 27.44
CA PHE A 185 -18.45 -8.12 26.74
C PHE A 185 -17.19 -8.10 27.61
N GLY A 186 -16.86 -6.94 28.20
CA GLY A 186 -15.71 -6.76 29.09
C GLY A 186 -15.71 -7.71 30.30
N ALA A 187 -16.88 -8.01 30.87
CA ALA A 187 -17.01 -8.95 31.99
C ALA A 187 -16.55 -10.40 31.67
N ASN A 188 -16.37 -10.75 30.40
CA ASN A 188 -15.83 -12.05 30.00
C ASN A 188 -14.29 -12.10 30.04
N HIS A 189 -13.61 -10.97 30.18
CA HIS A 189 -12.14 -10.90 30.20
C HIS A 189 -11.51 -11.58 28.98
N TYR A 190 -12.08 -11.33 27.80
CA TYR A 190 -11.50 -11.83 26.56
C TYR A 190 -10.17 -11.11 26.31
N THR A 191 -9.13 -11.87 26.01
CA THR A 191 -7.80 -11.34 25.67
C THR A 191 -7.63 -11.15 24.16
N GLY A 192 -8.51 -11.74 23.36
CA GLY A 192 -8.54 -11.48 21.93
C GLY A 192 -9.84 -11.85 21.23
N ILE A 193 -10.05 -11.24 20.08
CA ILE A 193 -11.19 -11.48 19.18
C ILE A 193 -10.64 -11.89 17.83
N THR A 194 -10.99 -13.08 17.33
CA THR A 194 -10.42 -13.61 16.08
C THR A 194 -11.08 -13.17 14.80
N SER A 195 -12.33 -12.72 14.89
CA SER A 195 -13.06 -12.14 13.78
C SER A 195 -13.21 -10.62 14.00
N GLY A 196 -14.31 -10.04 13.56
CA GLY A 196 -14.61 -8.61 13.73
C GLY A 196 -15.09 -8.25 15.15
N LEU A 197 -14.67 -7.09 15.64
CA LEU A 197 -15.34 -6.34 16.71
C LEU A 197 -16.01 -5.12 16.06
N HIS A 198 -17.34 -5.11 16.05
CA HIS A 198 -18.12 -3.99 15.53
C HIS A 198 -18.74 -3.22 16.69
N ILE A 199 -18.46 -1.92 16.79
CA ILE A 199 -18.97 -1.04 17.85
C ILE A 199 -19.76 0.10 17.19
N SER A 200 -21.06 0.18 17.48
CA SER A 200 -21.93 1.25 16.99
C SER A 200 -23.08 1.55 17.94
N GLY A 201 -23.05 2.70 18.61
CA GLY A 201 -24.10 3.06 19.57
C GLY A 201 -24.00 4.50 20.04
N ASP A 202 -25.14 5.17 20.09
CA ASP A 202 -25.24 6.58 20.49
C ASP A 202 -24.97 6.81 21.99
N ASP A 203 -25.22 5.80 22.83
CA ASP A 203 -24.96 5.83 24.27
C ASP A 203 -23.54 5.37 24.66
N ILE A 204 -22.72 4.91 23.70
CA ILE A 204 -21.36 4.46 23.96
C ILE A 204 -20.46 5.67 24.22
N THR A 205 -19.89 5.72 25.42
CA THR A 205 -19.03 6.82 25.89
C THR A 205 -17.67 6.36 26.38
N SER A 206 -17.49 5.07 26.62
CA SER A 206 -16.22 4.51 27.10
C SER A 206 -16.03 3.07 26.64
N LEU A 207 -14.80 2.74 26.26
CA LEU A 207 -14.36 1.38 25.96
C LEU A 207 -13.57 0.73 27.11
N GLU A 208 -13.44 1.40 28.26
CA GLU A 208 -12.64 0.91 29.42
C GLU A 208 -12.88 -0.56 29.81
N PRO A 209 -14.11 -1.10 29.77
CA PRO A 209 -14.33 -2.53 30.04
C PRO A 209 -13.59 -3.49 29.09
N LEU A 210 -13.11 -3.01 27.93
CA LEU A 210 -12.40 -3.80 26.93
C LEU A 210 -10.88 -3.91 27.19
N GLN A 211 -10.38 -3.37 28.31
CA GLN A 211 -8.95 -3.26 28.63
C GLN A 211 -8.13 -4.56 28.57
N ASP A 212 -8.78 -5.73 28.67
CA ASP A 212 -8.08 -7.02 28.62
C ASP A 212 -7.72 -7.44 27.19
N LEU A 213 -8.32 -6.80 26.17
CA LEU A 213 -8.04 -7.08 24.77
C LEU A 213 -6.59 -6.74 24.44
N GLN A 214 -5.90 -7.73 23.89
CA GLN A 214 -4.54 -7.62 23.36
C GLN A 214 -4.51 -7.76 21.84
N TRP A 215 -5.53 -8.40 21.27
CA TRP A 215 -5.58 -8.64 19.83
C TRP A 215 -7.00 -8.63 19.27
N ILE A 216 -7.16 -8.02 18.10
CA ILE A 216 -8.44 -7.90 17.40
C ILE A 216 -8.25 -8.27 15.93
N GLY A 217 -9.02 -9.23 15.42
CA GLY A 217 -9.00 -9.64 14.02
C GLY A 217 -9.35 -8.47 13.10
N SER A 218 -10.56 -7.93 13.19
CA SER A 218 -10.90 -6.66 12.56
C SER A 218 -11.65 -5.77 13.53
N MET A 219 -11.37 -4.47 13.52
CA MET A 219 -12.04 -3.49 14.36
C MET A 219 -12.83 -2.53 13.49
N GLN A 220 -14.14 -2.43 13.74
CA GLN A 220 -14.99 -1.40 13.18
C GLN A 220 -15.64 -0.60 14.30
N ILE A 221 -15.41 0.71 14.31
CA ILE A 221 -16.07 1.64 15.24
C ILE A 221 -16.76 2.72 14.42
N SER A 222 -18.08 2.84 14.56
CA SER A 222 -18.84 3.83 13.81
C SER A 222 -20.06 4.32 14.55
N GLU A 223 -20.50 5.55 14.28
CA GLU A 223 -21.74 6.09 14.84
C GLU A 223 -21.75 6.12 16.39
N CYS A 224 -20.59 6.38 17.02
CA CYS A 224 -20.48 6.62 18.46
C CYS A 224 -20.19 8.11 18.74
N PRO A 225 -21.18 9.01 18.60
CA PRO A 225 -20.99 10.46 18.65
C PRO A 225 -20.48 11.00 20.01
N ASN A 226 -20.56 10.19 21.08
CA ASN A 226 -20.14 10.58 22.42
C ASN A 226 -18.81 9.93 22.84
N LEU A 227 -18.21 9.08 22.00
CA LEU A 227 -16.91 8.46 22.28
C LEU A 227 -15.78 9.38 21.79
N VAL A 228 -15.01 9.92 22.73
CA VAL A 228 -14.00 10.97 22.46
C VAL A 228 -12.59 10.42 22.24
N ASN A 229 -12.32 9.20 22.71
CA ASN A 229 -11.04 8.51 22.59
C ASN A 229 -11.27 6.99 22.62
N LEU A 230 -10.19 6.23 22.43
CA LEU A 230 -10.21 4.77 22.42
C LEU A 230 -9.68 4.18 23.74
N GLN A 231 -9.73 4.94 24.84
CA GLN A 231 -9.33 4.46 26.15
C GLN A 231 -10.18 3.23 26.54
N GLY A 232 -9.47 2.17 26.95
CA GLY A 232 -9.97 0.81 27.08
C GLY A 232 -9.37 -0.17 26.07
N LEU A 233 -8.62 0.30 25.07
CA LEU A 233 -7.90 -0.55 24.11
C LEU A 233 -6.37 -0.46 24.27
N GLN A 234 -5.89 0.02 25.42
CA GLN A 234 -4.47 0.38 25.61
C GLN A 234 -3.53 -0.81 25.48
N ASN A 235 -4.03 -2.02 25.74
CA ASN A 235 -3.27 -3.25 25.69
C ASN A 235 -3.32 -3.94 24.32
N VAL A 236 -4.07 -3.41 23.34
CA VAL A 236 -4.16 -3.98 22.00
C VAL A 236 -2.82 -3.78 21.28
N GLU A 237 -2.13 -4.88 21.01
CA GLU A 237 -0.79 -4.90 20.42
C GLU A 237 -0.83 -4.93 18.88
N ALA A 238 -1.86 -5.59 18.33
CA ALA A 238 -2.04 -5.76 16.90
C ALA A 238 -3.53 -5.85 16.52
N ILE A 239 -3.85 -5.29 15.36
CA ILE A 239 -5.20 -5.37 14.76
C ILE A 239 -5.06 -5.83 13.31
N GLY A 240 -5.90 -6.77 12.86
CA GLY A 240 -5.84 -7.22 11.47
C GLY A 240 -6.34 -6.17 10.47
N SER A 241 -7.43 -5.44 10.72
CA SER A 241 -7.83 -4.26 9.92
C SER A 241 -8.67 -3.30 10.75
N VAL A 242 -8.57 -2.01 10.48
CA VAL A 242 -9.26 -0.96 11.25
C VAL A 242 -10.18 -0.14 10.34
N ILE A 243 -11.44 -0.01 10.72
CA ILE A 243 -12.40 0.89 10.10
C ILE A 243 -12.95 1.81 11.19
N ILE A 244 -12.77 3.13 11.05
CA ILE A 244 -13.41 4.12 11.93
C ILE A 244 -14.17 5.13 11.09
N ALA A 245 -15.47 5.26 11.34
CA ALA A 245 -16.33 6.09 10.52
C ALA A 245 -17.33 6.91 11.32
N GLN A 246 -17.58 8.15 10.91
CA GLN A 246 -18.63 9.00 11.52
C GLN A 246 -18.43 9.19 13.04
N MET A 247 -17.21 9.55 13.44
CA MET A 247 -16.81 9.76 14.84
C MET A 247 -16.33 11.20 15.04
N ASP A 248 -17.25 12.16 15.04
CA ASP A 248 -16.92 13.59 15.05
C ASP A 248 -16.23 14.07 16.33
N GLN A 249 -16.20 13.29 17.42
CA GLN A 249 -15.49 13.69 18.65
C GLN A 249 -14.10 13.05 18.79
N LEU A 250 -13.77 12.07 17.95
CA LEU A 250 -12.47 11.40 18.01
C LEU A 250 -11.39 12.29 17.41
N GLN A 251 -10.35 12.58 18.20
CA GLN A 251 -9.30 13.52 17.81
C GLN A 251 -8.02 12.87 17.27
N ASN A 252 -7.72 11.66 17.74
CA ASN A 252 -6.54 10.88 17.37
C ASN A 252 -6.74 9.42 17.82
N LEU A 253 -5.65 8.65 17.88
CA LEU A 253 -5.65 7.24 18.32
C LEU A 253 -5.34 7.07 19.81
N GLU A 254 -5.54 8.10 20.65
CA GLU A 254 -5.36 7.98 22.09
C GLU A 254 -6.18 6.80 22.64
N GLY A 255 -5.49 5.89 23.31
CA GLY A 255 -6.06 4.64 23.80
C GLY A 255 -5.56 3.41 23.05
N LEU A 256 -4.80 3.56 21.96
CA LEU A 256 -4.13 2.45 21.24
C LEU A 256 -2.62 2.42 21.49
N THR A 257 -2.18 2.70 22.72
CA THR A 257 -0.77 2.95 23.04
C THR A 257 0.18 1.78 22.82
N SER A 258 -0.31 0.53 22.85
CA SER A 258 0.50 -0.67 22.60
C SER A 258 0.42 -1.13 21.14
N LEU A 259 -0.41 -0.48 20.31
CA LEU A 259 -0.63 -0.91 18.94
C LEU A 259 0.64 -0.66 18.12
N SER A 260 1.22 -1.74 17.63
CA SER A 260 2.49 -1.73 16.89
C SER A 260 2.33 -2.14 15.44
N SER A 261 1.22 -2.81 15.10
CA SER A 261 0.94 -3.26 13.74
C SER A 261 -0.55 -3.23 13.41
N ILE A 262 -0.88 -2.74 12.20
CA ILE A 262 -2.17 -2.94 11.56
C ILE A 262 -1.94 -3.79 10.32
N GLY A 263 -2.69 -4.86 10.21
CA GLY A 263 -2.37 -5.86 9.23
C GLY A 263 -2.73 -5.56 7.78
N GLY A 264 -3.97 -5.14 7.61
CA GLY A 264 -4.52 -4.68 6.36
C GLY A 264 -4.66 -3.18 6.42
N TYR A 265 -5.82 -2.69 6.04
CA TYR A 265 -6.05 -1.26 5.93
C TYR A 265 -6.47 -0.63 7.25
N LEU A 266 -5.95 0.57 7.49
CA LEU A 266 -6.60 1.60 8.29
C LEU A 266 -7.49 2.40 7.34
N ASN A 267 -8.80 2.35 7.56
CA ASN A 267 -9.79 3.04 6.75
C ASN A 267 -10.61 4.01 7.61
N PHE A 268 -10.32 5.30 7.49
CA PHE A 268 -11.03 6.36 8.20
C PHE A 268 -11.90 7.16 7.27
N SER A 269 -13.15 7.39 7.68
CA SER A 269 -14.06 8.23 6.91
C SER A 269 -14.94 9.12 7.78
N THR A 270 -15.17 10.35 7.35
CA THR A 270 -16.06 11.29 8.06
C THR A 270 -15.62 11.50 9.52
N LEU A 271 -14.36 11.88 9.73
CA LEU A 271 -13.76 12.12 11.05
C LEU A 271 -13.29 13.57 11.15
N HIS A 272 -14.22 14.52 11.25
CA HIS A 272 -13.92 15.94 11.00
C HIS A 272 -12.99 16.60 12.03
N ASN A 273 -12.93 16.07 13.26
CA ASN A 273 -12.04 16.59 14.32
C ASN A 273 -10.83 15.69 14.59
N PHE A 274 -10.57 14.70 13.72
CA PHE A 274 -9.41 13.82 13.85
C PHE A 274 -8.19 14.49 13.23
N HIS A 275 -7.24 14.94 14.04
CA HIS A 275 -6.15 15.84 13.61
C HIS A 275 -4.87 15.11 13.18
N ASP A 276 -4.57 13.97 13.82
CA ASP A 276 -3.34 13.20 13.61
C ASP A 276 -3.48 11.75 14.12
N PHE A 277 -2.45 10.93 13.92
CA PHE A 277 -2.41 9.52 14.34
C PHE A 277 -1.69 9.31 15.68
N GLN A 278 -1.48 10.37 16.48
CA GLN A 278 -0.83 10.23 17.79
C GLN A 278 -1.61 9.28 18.70
N GLY A 279 -0.90 8.65 19.64
CA GLY A 279 -1.48 7.67 20.56
C GLY A 279 -1.22 6.21 20.18
N THR A 280 -0.40 5.97 19.15
CA THR A 280 0.04 4.65 18.70
C THR A 280 1.57 4.55 18.60
N SER A 281 2.12 3.34 18.44
CA SER A 281 3.53 3.09 18.15
C SER A 281 3.67 2.21 16.90
N LEU A 282 2.89 2.53 15.86
CA LEU A 282 2.85 1.74 14.63
C LEU A 282 4.21 1.70 13.97
N THR A 283 4.64 0.47 13.66
CA THR A 283 5.85 0.17 12.89
C THR A 283 5.53 -0.49 11.55
N SER A 284 4.30 -0.98 11.39
CA SER A 284 3.84 -1.63 10.16
C SER A 284 2.34 -1.43 9.95
N ILE A 285 1.98 -1.22 8.68
CA ILE A 285 0.60 -1.07 8.24
C ILE A 285 0.44 -1.67 6.84
N GLY A 286 -0.68 -2.36 6.58
CA GLY A 286 -0.96 -2.93 5.25
C GLY A 286 -1.40 -1.88 4.23
N GLY A 287 -2.06 -0.81 4.67
CA GLY A 287 -2.43 0.34 3.85
C GLY A 287 -3.26 1.36 4.62
N VAL A 288 -3.42 2.54 4.05
CA VAL A 288 -4.10 3.68 4.66
C VAL A 288 -5.08 4.28 3.66
N VAL A 289 -6.34 4.40 4.05
CA VAL A 289 -7.41 5.04 3.28
C VAL A 289 -8.09 6.08 4.16
N LEU A 290 -8.01 7.35 3.77
CA LEU A 290 -8.60 8.47 4.48
C LEU A 290 -9.59 9.19 3.57
N ALA A 291 -10.85 9.30 3.98
CA ALA A 291 -11.91 9.93 3.19
C ALA A 291 -12.70 10.95 4.01
N GLY A 292 -12.47 12.25 3.79
CA GLY A 292 -13.13 13.30 4.56
C GLY A 292 -12.74 13.28 6.04
N VAL A 293 -11.44 13.14 6.31
CA VAL A 293 -10.85 13.13 7.65
C VAL A 293 -10.23 14.52 7.91
N GLY A 294 -10.33 15.01 9.14
CA GLY A 294 -9.83 16.32 9.55
C GLY A 294 -8.30 16.40 9.75
N ILE A 295 -7.53 15.43 9.24
CA ILE A 295 -6.09 15.36 9.51
C ILE A 295 -5.39 16.62 9.01
N GLU A 296 -4.39 17.07 9.77
CA GLU A 296 -3.53 18.20 9.40
C GLU A 296 -2.14 17.72 8.94
N ASN A 297 -1.74 16.54 9.44
CA ASN A 297 -0.45 15.88 9.23
C ASN A 297 -0.56 14.38 9.54
N PHE A 298 0.56 13.65 9.46
CA PHE A 298 0.68 12.21 9.72
C PHE A 298 1.44 11.89 11.02
N TYR A 299 1.54 12.82 11.97
CA TYR A 299 2.18 12.55 13.26
C TYR A 299 1.56 11.31 13.92
N GLY A 300 2.40 10.44 14.47
CA GLY A 300 2.07 9.08 14.91
C GLY A 300 2.54 7.97 13.95
N PHE A 301 2.95 8.31 12.71
CA PHE A 301 3.51 7.35 11.74
C PHE A 301 5.05 7.37 11.66
N GLU A 302 5.72 8.03 12.60
CA GLU A 302 7.16 8.28 12.54
C GLU A 302 8.01 6.99 12.58
N ASN A 303 7.46 5.84 12.98
CA ASN A 303 8.18 4.56 12.99
C ASN A 303 7.87 3.66 11.80
N ILE A 304 7.13 4.15 10.80
CA ILE A 304 6.76 3.40 9.59
C ILE A 304 7.77 3.73 8.48
N SER A 305 8.38 2.70 7.89
CA SER A 305 9.34 2.86 6.79
C SER A 305 8.77 2.56 5.40
N SER A 306 7.62 1.90 5.34
CA SER A 306 6.94 1.58 4.07
C SER A 306 5.43 1.52 4.28
N ILE A 307 4.69 2.05 3.31
CA ILE A 307 3.23 2.03 3.28
C ILE A 307 2.81 1.50 1.91
N PRO A 308 2.25 0.28 1.78
CA PRO A 308 1.89 -0.25 0.47
C PRO A 308 0.93 0.67 -0.29
N ASP A 309 -0.16 1.06 0.35
CA ASP A 309 -1.15 1.97 -0.24
C ASP A 309 -1.44 3.14 0.71
N LEU A 310 -1.31 4.37 0.20
CA LEU A 310 -1.69 5.60 0.89
C LEU A 310 -2.68 6.38 0.01
N HIS A 311 -3.97 6.24 0.32
CA HIS A 311 -5.05 6.97 -0.35
C HIS A 311 -5.61 8.04 0.58
N VAL A 312 -5.52 9.30 0.16
CA VAL A 312 -6.00 10.47 0.92
C VAL A 312 -6.97 11.25 0.05
N PHE A 313 -8.25 11.19 0.41
CA PHE A 313 -9.34 11.79 -0.34
C PHE A 313 -10.10 12.83 0.49
N GLY A 314 -10.17 14.06 0.00
CA GLY A 314 -11.03 15.08 0.60
C GLY A 314 -10.68 15.45 2.04
N CYS A 315 -9.42 15.28 2.46
CA CYS A 315 -8.93 15.69 3.77
C CYS A 315 -8.56 17.17 3.71
N PHE A 316 -9.58 18.04 3.73
CA PHE A 316 -9.42 19.47 3.43
C PHE A 316 -8.55 20.26 4.42
N SER A 317 -8.28 19.71 5.61
CA SER A 317 -7.39 20.29 6.62
C SER A 317 -5.92 19.86 6.46
N LEU A 318 -5.62 18.92 5.55
CA LEU A 318 -4.29 18.39 5.37
C LEU A 318 -3.38 19.48 4.78
N THR A 319 -2.33 19.83 5.52
CA THR A 319 -1.40 20.90 5.14
C THR A 319 0.06 20.45 5.10
N SER A 320 0.34 19.21 5.51
CA SER A 320 1.70 18.70 5.69
C SER A 320 1.74 17.17 5.60
N MET A 321 2.82 16.61 5.05
CA MET A 321 3.09 15.17 5.09
C MET A 321 3.96 14.76 6.28
N GLN A 322 4.27 15.69 7.19
CA GLN A 322 5.07 15.43 8.40
C GLN A 322 4.51 14.28 9.23
N GLY A 323 5.41 13.49 9.81
CA GLY A 323 5.13 12.18 10.39
C GLY A 323 5.46 11.01 9.45
N LEU A 324 5.71 11.26 8.16
CA LEU A 324 6.12 10.25 7.17
C LEU A 324 7.63 10.28 6.85
N GLU A 325 8.45 10.98 7.64
CA GLU A 325 9.84 11.30 7.29
C GLU A 325 10.70 10.05 7.10
N ASN A 326 10.33 8.91 7.69
CA ASN A 326 11.06 7.65 7.57
C ASN A 326 10.54 6.74 6.46
N VAL A 327 9.50 7.15 5.72
CA VAL A 327 8.92 6.35 4.64
C VAL A 327 9.83 6.41 3.42
N GLU A 328 10.41 5.27 3.07
CA GLU A 328 11.30 5.11 1.92
C GLU A 328 10.56 4.60 0.68
N ARG A 329 9.42 3.91 0.89
CA ARG A 329 8.67 3.23 -0.18
C ARG A 329 7.16 3.31 0.01
N ILE A 330 6.47 3.70 -1.06
CA ILE A 330 5.00 3.60 -1.17
C ILE A 330 4.66 2.92 -2.49
N ASP A 331 3.73 1.95 -2.55
CA ASP A 331 3.32 1.40 -3.85
C ASP A 331 2.39 2.41 -4.51
N THR A 332 1.21 2.65 -3.92
CA THR A 332 0.25 3.63 -4.43
C THR A 332 0.14 4.83 -3.51
N LEU A 333 0.62 5.99 -3.99
CA LEU A 333 0.38 7.29 -3.36
C LEU A 333 -0.72 8.02 -4.15
N GLU A 334 -1.93 8.05 -3.60
CA GLU A 334 -3.07 8.76 -4.18
C GLU A 334 -3.48 9.92 -3.26
N ILE A 335 -3.34 11.15 -3.74
CA ILE A 335 -3.71 12.36 -3.05
C ILE A 335 -4.74 13.10 -3.91
N THR A 336 -6.00 13.06 -3.49
CA THR A 336 -7.13 13.55 -4.28
C THR A 336 -8.02 14.50 -3.47
N LEU A 337 -8.39 15.65 -4.05
CA LEU A 337 -9.28 16.63 -3.40
C LEU A 337 -8.77 17.17 -2.05
N ASN A 338 -7.46 17.26 -1.83
CA ASN A 338 -6.89 17.83 -0.60
C ASN A 338 -6.56 19.31 -0.80
N ALA A 339 -7.60 20.13 -0.71
CA ALA A 339 -7.57 21.54 -1.11
C ALA A 339 -6.62 22.46 -0.32
N SER A 340 -5.92 21.97 0.71
CA SER A 340 -5.01 22.79 1.55
C SER A 340 -3.56 22.28 1.55
N LEU A 341 -3.25 21.19 0.86
CA LEU A 341 -1.90 20.61 0.83
C LEU A 341 -1.03 21.35 -0.18
N PRO A 342 0.07 22.02 0.23
CA PRO A 342 0.87 22.83 -0.67
C PRO A 342 2.02 22.06 -1.36
N ASN A 343 2.52 21.01 -0.72
CA ASN A 343 3.67 20.20 -1.16
C ASN A 343 3.72 18.90 -0.33
N PHE A 344 4.80 18.14 -0.46
CA PHE A 344 5.01 16.83 0.14
C PHE A 344 6.12 16.82 1.21
N ILE A 345 6.47 17.96 1.81
CA ILE A 345 7.43 18.02 2.91
C ILE A 345 7.00 17.06 4.02
N GLY A 346 7.91 16.19 4.43
CA GLY A 346 7.64 14.97 5.21
C GLY A 346 7.85 13.66 4.44
N LEU A 347 8.03 13.68 3.11
CA LEU A 347 8.34 12.49 2.29
C LEU A 347 9.79 12.47 1.76
N GLU A 348 10.70 13.19 2.41
CA GLU A 348 12.06 13.45 1.88
C GLU A 348 12.88 12.17 1.63
N ASN A 349 12.55 11.06 2.31
CA ASN A 349 13.24 9.77 2.14
C ASN A 349 12.59 8.86 1.10
N LEU A 350 11.47 9.25 0.48
CA LEU A 350 10.77 8.44 -0.50
C LEU A 350 11.58 8.36 -1.80
N THR A 351 12.05 7.16 -2.15
CA THR A 351 12.91 6.94 -3.34
C THR A 351 12.19 6.29 -4.50
N GLU A 352 11.11 5.56 -4.24
CA GLU A 352 10.38 4.83 -5.26
C GLU A 352 8.87 4.81 -4.98
N VAL A 353 8.07 4.95 -6.04
CA VAL A 353 6.61 4.69 -6.01
C VAL A 353 6.16 3.83 -7.18
N TYR A 354 5.10 3.05 -7.02
CA TYR A 354 4.51 2.31 -8.14
C TYR A 354 3.51 3.20 -8.89
N ASN A 355 2.54 3.78 -8.18
CA ASN A 355 1.61 4.79 -8.68
C ASN A 355 1.73 6.08 -7.86
N LEU A 356 1.87 7.22 -8.52
CA LEU A 356 1.72 8.55 -7.96
C LEU A 356 0.55 9.23 -8.66
N MET A 357 -0.56 9.42 -7.95
CA MET A 357 -1.78 10.02 -8.49
C MET A 357 -2.15 11.26 -7.70
N LEU A 358 -2.10 12.42 -8.35
CA LEU A 358 -2.33 13.73 -7.75
C LEU A 358 -3.47 14.41 -8.50
N VAL A 359 -4.68 14.37 -7.93
CA VAL A 359 -5.88 14.84 -8.63
C VAL A 359 -6.64 15.89 -7.83
N ALA A 360 -6.91 17.04 -8.45
CA ALA A 360 -7.77 18.07 -7.88
C ALA A 360 -7.29 18.60 -6.50
N ASN A 361 -5.98 18.82 -6.34
CA ASN A 361 -5.41 19.44 -5.14
C ASN A 361 -5.19 20.94 -5.39
N ASP A 362 -6.21 21.74 -5.10
CA ASP A 362 -6.27 23.16 -5.46
C ASP A 362 -5.08 24.00 -4.98
N SER A 363 -4.48 23.65 -3.83
CA SER A 363 -3.35 24.38 -3.24
C SER A 363 -1.99 23.74 -3.50
N LEU A 364 -1.90 22.63 -4.23
CA LEU A 364 -0.61 22.00 -4.51
C LEU A 364 0.22 22.91 -5.42
N GLU A 365 1.33 23.42 -4.91
CA GLU A 365 2.19 24.40 -5.59
C GLU A 365 3.47 23.75 -6.16
N SER A 366 4.01 22.73 -5.48
CA SER A 366 5.25 22.06 -5.89
C SER A 366 5.35 20.62 -5.39
N PHE A 367 6.39 19.92 -5.83
CA PHE A 367 6.72 18.55 -5.42
C PHE A 367 7.71 18.52 -4.24
N ALA A 368 7.93 19.63 -3.55
CA ALA A 368 8.92 19.74 -2.48
C ALA A 368 8.67 18.66 -1.42
N GLY A 369 9.73 18.01 -0.97
CA GLY A 369 9.68 16.77 -0.20
C GLY A 369 9.82 15.49 -1.04
N LEU A 370 9.80 15.55 -2.37
CA LEU A 370 10.03 14.39 -3.26
C LEU A 370 11.36 14.44 -4.01
N GLU A 371 12.33 15.21 -3.51
CA GLU A 371 13.61 15.46 -4.19
C GLU A 371 14.48 14.21 -4.36
N ASN A 372 14.23 13.16 -3.59
CA ASN A 372 14.94 11.88 -3.67
C ASN A 372 14.17 10.80 -4.45
N LEU A 373 13.00 11.12 -5.01
CA LEU A 373 12.22 10.16 -5.80
C LEU A 373 12.92 9.87 -7.13
N THR A 374 13.33 8.63 -7.33
CA THR A 374 14.08 8.18 -8.51
C THR A 374 13.26 7.36 -9.49
N THR A 375 12.20 6.70 -9.01
CA THR A 375 11.43 5.76 -9.83
C THR A 375 9.93 5.89 -9.57
N ILE A 376 9.16 6.04 -10.66
CA ILE A 376 7.72 5.81 -10.70
C ILE A 376 7.47 4.63 -11.63
N THR A 377 7.23 3.45 -11.07
CA THR A 377 7.23 2.20 -11.86
C THR A 377 6.07 2.12 -12.86
N ASN A 378 4.87 2.58 -12.48
CA ASN A 378 3.67 2.38 -13.28
C ASN A 378 3.04 3.68 -13.77
N LEU A 379 2.58 4.56 -12.88
CA LEU A 379 1.80 5.73 -13.29
C LEU A 379 2.21 6.98 -12.51
N LEU A 380 2.54 8.05 -13.23
CA LEU A 380 2.51 9.42 -12.76
C LEU A 380 1.27 10.09 -13.34
N GLU A 381 0.21 10.24 -12.55
CA GLU A 381 -0.98 11.02 -12.91
C GLU A 381 -0.98 12.34 -12.14
N ILE A 382 -0.99 13.46 -12.86
CA ILE A 382 -1.07 14.80 -12.32
C ILE A 382 -2.21 15.50 -13.06
N ARG A 383 -3.36 15.66 -12.39
CA ARG A 383 -4.56 16.17 -13.03
C ARG A 383 -5.31 17.20 -12.21
N ILE A 384 -5.71 18.31 -12.84
CA ILE A 384 -6.52 19.36 -12.19
C ILE A 384 -5.81 19.90 -10.94
N ASN A 385 -4.52 20.23 -11.00
CA ASN A 385 -3.82 20.91 -9.90
C ASN A 385 -3.54 22.37 -10.33
N PRO A 386 -4.51 23.28 -10.17
CA PRO A 386 -4.48 24.61 -10.80
C PRO A 386 -3.40 25.55 -10.23
N SER A 387 -2.80 25.23 -9.08
CA SER A 387 -1.72 26.02 -8.46
C SER A 387 -0.32 25.47 -8.72
N LEU A 388 -0.21 24.29 -9.35
CA LEU A 388 1.07 23.61 -9.57
C LEU A 388 1.87 24.35 -10.64
N LEU A 389 3.03 24.90 -10.26
CA LEU A 389 3.81 25.80 -11.13
C LEU A 389 4.79 25.04 -12.05
N ASN A 390 5.40 23.98 -11.52
CA ASN A 390 6.40 23.17 -12.19
C ASN A 390 6.50 21.80 -11.51
N VAL A 391 7.43 20.98 -11.99
CA VAL A 391 7.80 19.68 -11.43
C VAL A 391 9.28 19.65 -11.02
N ASP A 392 9.87 20.82 -10.73
CA ASP A 392 11.33 21.00 -10.55
C ASP A 392 11.89 20.20 -9.37
N ASP A 393 11.06 19.84 -8.39
CA ASP A 393 11.50 19.02 -7.26
C ASP A 393 11.66 17.53 -7.65
N LEU A 394 11.33 17.12 -8.89
CA LEU A 394 11.51 15.75 -9.39
C LEU A 394 12.84 15.51 -10.12
N LEU A 395 13.84 16.37 -9.95
CA LEU A 395 15.14 16.28 -10.67
C LEU A 395 15.93 14.98 -10.47
N SER A 396 15.58 14.16 -9.48
CA SER A 396 16.20 12.84 -9.27
C SER A 396 15.49 11.70 -10.02
N LEU A 397 14.34 11.98 -10.66
CA LEU A 397 13.48 10.98 -11.27
C LEU A 397 14.07 10.43 -12.58
N GLU A 398 14.55 9.20 -12.57
CA GLU A 398 15.21 8.57 -13.72
C GLU A 398 14.25 7.71 -14.56
N HIS A 399 13.20 7.16 -13.93
CA HIS A 399 12.26 6.24 -14.58
C HIS A 399 10.80 6.59 -14.32
N ILE A 400 10.00 6.56 -15.40
CA ILE A 400 8.55 6.69 -15.36
C ILE A 400 7.91 5.57 -16.18
N GLY A 401 6.92 4.89 -15.64
CA GLY A 401 6.07 3.96 -16.40
C GLY A 401 5.23 4.70 -17.45
N THR A 402 4.16 5.35 -17.01
CA THR A 402 3.20 6.15 -17.79
C THR A 402 3.10 7.55 -17.19
N LEU A 403 2.98 8.58 -18.03
CA LEU A 403 2.75 9.97 -17.61
C LEU A 403 1.40 10.46 -18.13
N PHE A 404 0.50 10.82 -17.22
CA PHE A 404 -0.71 11.58 -17.50
C PHE A 404 -0.61 12.95 -16.83
N LEU A 405 -0.48 14.00 -17.64
CA LEU A 405 -0.43 15.39 -17.20
C LEU A 405 -1.58 16.14 -17.84
N GLU A 406 -2.64 16.39 -17.06
CA GLU A 406 -3.88 16.95 -17.62
C GLU A 406 -4.46 18.11 -16.81
N GLU A 407 -4.95 19.15 -17.50
CA GLU A 407 -5.72 20.23 -16.87
C GLU A 407 -4.99 20.94 -15.70
N ASN A 408 -3.65 21.01 -15.72
CA ASN A 408 -2.86 21.75 -14.72
C ASN A 408 -2.61 23.16 -15.24
N GLU A 409 -3.54 24.08 -14.96
CA GLU A 409 -3.54 25.40 -15.62
C GLU A 409 -2.28 26.23 -15.34
N ALA A 410 -1.63 26.10 -14.17
CA ALA A 410 -0.49 26.95 -13.81
C ALA A 410 0.88 26.39 -14.25
N ILE A 411 0.96 25.14 -14.72
CA ILE A 411 2.25 24.53 -15.03
C ILE A 411 2.86 25.19 -16.27
N LEU A 412 4.14 25.57 -16.17
CA LEU A 412 4.84 26.29 -17.24
C LEU A 412 5.81 25.42 -18.03
N ASN A 413 6.46 24.46 -17.39
CA ASN A 413 7.44 23.59 -18.00
C ASN A 413 7.49 22.22 -17.30
N LEU A 414 8.33 21.32 -17.84
CA LEU A 414 8.60 20.00 -17.27
C LEU A 414 10.07 19.81 -16.93
N ASP A 415 10.79 20.89 -16.60
CA ASP A 415 12.26 20.87 -16.48
C ASP A 415 12.77 19.91 -15.41
N GLY A 416 11.98 19.67 -14.36
CA GLY A 416 12.27 18.66 -13.35
C GLY A 416 12.25 17.21 -13.84
N LEU A 417 11.75 16.92 -15.05
CA LEU A 417 11.80 15.58 -15.64
C LEU A 417 13.05 15.32 -16.48
N ASN A 418 14.01 16.25 -16.49
CA ASN A 418 15.19 16.16 -17.34
C ASN A 418 16.12 14.97 -17.04
N THR A 419 15.99 14.28 -15.92
CA THR A 419 16.76 13.06 -15.64
C THR A 419 16.06 11.79 -16.12
N VAL A 420 14.80 11.88 -16.53
CA VAL A 420 14.03 10.75 -17.04
C VAL A 420 14.64 10.29 -18.36
N SER A 421 15.21 9.08 -18.33
CA SER A 421 15.88 8.48 -19.48
C SER A 421 15.15 7.27 -20.04
N MET A 422 14.22 6.69 -19.27
CA MET A 422 13.50 5.48 -19.64
C MET A 422 12.01 5.60 -19.34
N VAL A 423 11.18 5.34 -20.36
CA VAL A 423 9.72 5.29 -20.26
C VAL A 423 9.21 3.87 -20.46
N GLY A 424 8.34 3.43 -19.55
CA GLY A 424 7.73 2.11 -19.57
C GLY A 424 8.71 0.98 -19.24
N TRP A 425 8.51 0.33 -18.10
CA TRP A 425 9.39 -0.77 -17.68
C TRP A 425 9.12 -2.08 -18.45
N TYR A 426 7.87 -2.34 -18.86
CA TYR A 426 7.48 -3.60 -19.50
C TYR A 426 6.26 -3.48 -20.44
N PRO A 427 6.48 -3.41 -21.77
CA PRO A 427 5.42 -3.12 -22.76
C PRO A 427 4.21 -4.07 -22.77
N LEU A 428 4.34 -5.26 -22.19
CA LEU A 428 3.27 -6.28 -22.13
C LEU A 428 2.22 -6.02 -21.04
N TYR A 429 2.55 -5.26 -19.99
CA TYR A 429 1.67 -5.01 -18.84
C TYR A 429 1.43 -3.52 -18.58
N ASN A 430 2.43 -2.68 -18.84
CA ASN A 430 2.27 -1.23 -18.89
C ASN A 430 2.98 -0.73 -20.15
N PRO A 431 2.22 -0.33 -21.19
CA PRO A 431 2.84 0.02 -22.45
C PRO A 431 3.49 1.42 -22.39
N GLY A 432 3.36 2.18 -21.30
CA GLY A 432 4.07 3.45 -21.11
C GLY A 432 3.55 4.56 -22.01
N SER A 433 2.34 5.04 -21.72
CA SER A 433 1.75 6.15 -22.48
C SER A 433 2.16 7.49 -21.91
N PHE A 434 2.36 8.47 -22.78
CA PHE A 434 2.52 9.87 -22.42
C PHE A 434 1.31 10.64 -22.94
N LEU A 435 0.55 11.23 -22.02
CA LEU A 435 -0.58 12.11 -22.32
C LEU A 435 -0.33 13.46 -21.64
N ILE A 436 -0.13 14.49 -22.45
CA ILE A 436 -0.01 15.88 -22.00
C ILE A 436 -1.17 16.65 -22.63
N ASN A 437 -2.20 16.94 -21.85
CA ASN A 437 -3.45 17.46 -22.40
C ASN A 437 -4.02 18.62 -21.58
N GLN A 438 -4.46 19.69 -22.25
CA GLN A 438 -5.13 20.83 -21.62
C GLN A 438 -4.33 21.55 -20.53
N ASN A 439 -2.99 21.56 -20.62
CA ASN A 439 -2.13 22.37 -19.74
C ASN A 439 -1.90 23.73 -20.42
N ASN A 440 -2.90 24.61 -20.35
CA ASN A 440 -2.98 25.79 -21.22
C ASN A 440 -1.83 26.78 -21.11
N ASN A 441 -1.13 26.86 -19.97
CA ASN A 441 0.04 27.73 -19.78
C ASN A 441 1.40 27.01 -19.94
N LEU A 442 1.39 25.71 -20.27
CA LEU A 442 2.61 24.96 -20.55
C LEU A 442 3.27 25.55 -21.80
N ILE A 443 4.51 26.01 -21.68
CA ILE A 443 5.27 26.63 -22.78
C ILE A 443 6.43 25.75 -23.27
N SER A 444 6.86 24.78 -22.47
CA SER A 444 8.00 23.91 -22.80
C SER A 444 7.82 22.50 -22.26
N ILE A 445 8.27 21.53 -23.05
CA ILE A 445 8.43 20.12 -22.66
C ILE A 445 9.88 19.66 -22.81
N GLU A 446 10.84 20.58 -22.88
CA GLU A 446 12.27 20.28 -23.07
C GLU A 446 12.83 19.37 -21.97
N GLY A 447 12.24 19.37 -20.77
CA GLY A 447 12.57 18.42 -19.72
C GLY A 447 12.36 16.95 -20.12
N LEU A 448 11.72 16.63 -21.24
CA LEU A 448 11.59 15.27 -21.75
C LEU A 448 12.72 14.87 -22.73
N SER A 449 13.67 15.75 -23.03
CA SER A 449 14.67 15.56 -24.08
C SER A 449 15.68 14.43 -23.81
N ASN A 450 15.80 13.98 -22.56
CA ASN A 450 16.76 12.94 -22.17
C ASN A 450 16.20 11.52 -22.27
N ILE A 451 14.93 11.36 -22.63
CA ILE A 451 14.33 10.05 -22.92
C ILE A 451 15.14 9.36 -24.03
N GLN A 452 15.43 8.07 -23.84
CA GLN A 452 16.19 7.27 -24.80
C GLN A 452 15.33 6.18 -25.42
N VAL A 453 15.64 5.81 -26.66
CA VAL A 453 15.09 4.61 -27.29
C VAL A 453 15.64 3.38 -26.58
N ASN A 454 14.76 2.53 -26.05
CA ASN A 454 15.17 1.31 -25.36
C ASN A 454 15.75 0.30 -26.38
N PRO A 455 17.01 -0.15 -26.23
CA PRO A 455 17.64 -1.06 -27.20
C PRO A 455 17.01 -2.46 -27.23
N GLY A 456 16.23 -2.84 -26.20
CA GLY A 456 15.55 -4.13 -26.13
C GLY A 456 14.28 -4.24 -26.98
N ASN A 457 13.60 -3.11 -27.26
CA ASN A 457 12.36 -3.09 -28.04
C ASN A 457 12.32 -2.03 -29.15
N ASN A 458 13.37 -1.19 -29.26
CA ASN A 458 13.50 -0.08 -30.21
C ASN A 458 12.40 0.99 -30.09
N LEU A 459 11.83 1.17 -28.90
CA LEU A 459 10.82 2.18 -28.61
C LEU A 459 11.33 3.15 -27.52
N ALA A 460 11.11 4.45 -27.74
CA ALA A 460 11.25 5.47 -26.69
C ALA A 460 9.96 5.55 -25.86
N PHE A 461 8.81 5.43 -26.52
CA PHE A 461 7.49 5.35 -25.90
C PHE A 461 6.85 4.03 -26.31
N PRO A 462 6.72 3.04 -25.41
CA PRO A 462 6.22 1.73 -25.83
C PRO A 462 4.72 1.72 -26.22
N SER A 463 3.99 2.82 -25.95
CA SER A 463 2.57 2.99 -26.27
C SER A 463 2.32 4.32 -27.00
N HIS A 464 1.44 5.16 -26.48
CA HIS A 464 1.00 6.40 -27.11
C HIS A 464 1.86 7.59 -26.67
N LEU A 465 2.10 8.51 -27.60
CA LEU A 465 2.58 9.86 -27.34
C LEU A 465 1.49 10.84 -27.80
N ILE A 466 0.77 11.41 -26.84
CA ILE A 466 -0.37 12.30 -27.09
C ILE A 466 -0.09 13.63 -26.41
N ILE A 467 0.10 14.68 -27.21
CA ILE A 467 0.34 16.05 -26.73
C ILE A 467 -0.70 16.94 -27.40
N THR A 468 -1.77 17.25 -26.67
CA THR A 468 -2.93 17.91 -27.25
C THR A 468 -3.48 19.06 -26.44
N ASN A 469 -4.05 20.05 -27.12
CA ASN A 469 -4.78 21.13 -26.47
C ASN A 469 -3.96 21.93 -25.44
N ASN A 470 -2.64 22.04 -25.60
CA ASN A 470 -1.79 22.86 -24.73
C ASN A 470 -1.57 24.22 -25.42
N SER A 471 -2.46 25.19 -25.18
CA SER A 471 -2.55 26.41 -25.99
C SER A 471 -1.30 27.30 -26.03
N SER A 472 -0.40 27.19 -25.05
CA SER A 472 0.84 27.97 -24.98
C SER A 472 2.08 27.20 -25.43
N LEU A 473 1.96 25.89 -25.68
CA LEU A 473 3.04 25.04 -26.16
C LEU A 473 3.01 25.06 -27.68
N GLY A 474 4.09 25.47 -28.34
CA GLY A 474 4.15 25.38 -29.80
C GLY A 474 4.10 23.93 -30.26
N ASN A 475 3.35 23.62 -31.33
CA ASN A 475 3.41 22.26 -31.91
C ASN A 475 4.84 21.87 -32.32
N GLU A 476 5.65 22.85 -32.73
CA GLU A 476 7.07 22.66 -33.07
C GLU A 476 7.88 22.05 -31.91
N ASN A 477 7.61 22.42 -30.65
CA ASN A 477 8.29 21.83 -29.49
C ASN A 477 8.05 20.31 -29.37
N ALA A 478 6.83 19.87 -29.66
CA ALA A 478 6.46 18.46 -29.60
C ALA A 478 6.96 17.66 -30.80
N GLU A 479 6.95 18.28 -31.99
CA GLU A 479 7.53 17.70 -33.21
C GLU A 479 9.05 17.57 -33.11
N ASP A 480 9.74 18.57 -32.56
CA ASP A 480 11.19 18.56 -32.35
C ASP A 480 11.60 17.44 -31.39
N LEU A 481 10.91 17.28 -30.25
CA LEU A 481 11.14 16.15 -29.33
C LEU A 481 11.00 14.80 -30.06
N LEU A 482 9.97 14.65 -30.89
CA LEU A 482 9.75 13.41 -31.63
C LEU A 482 10.86 13.17 -32.67
N GLU A 483 11.31 14.21 -33.38
CA GLU A 483 12.42 14.11 -34.33
C GLU A 483 13.73 13.73 -33.64
N GLU A 484 14.04 14.33 -32.48
CA GLU A 484 15.23 14.03 -31.68
C GLU A 484 15.26 12.57 -31.21
N LEU A 485 14.10 11.99 -30.90
CA LEU A 485 13.97 10.60 -30.48
C LEU A 485 14.04 9.59 -31.64
N GLY A 486 13.99 10.04 -32.90
CA GLY A 486 14.05 9.19 -34.09
C GLY A 486 12.73 9.06 -34.88
N GLY A 487 11.75 9.91 -34.61
CA GLY A 487 10.48 10.00 -35.33
C GLY A 487 9.38 9.06 -34.81
N GLU A 488 8.25 8.98 -35.53
CA GLU A 488 7.09 8.16 -35.12
C GLU A 488 7.41 6.66 -34.95
N GLU A 489 8.48 6.15 -35.57
CA GLU A 489 8.87 4.74 -35.50
C GLU A 489 9.30 4.29 -34.09
N VAL A 490 9.68 5.24 -33.23
CA VAL A 490 10.07 4.97 -31.84
C VAL A 490 8.89 5.00 -30.87
N VAL A 491 7.66 5.17 -31.39
CA VAL A 491 6.41 5.15 -30.64
C VAL A 491 5.64 3.88 -31.01
N GLY A 492 5.34 3.03 -30.03
CA GLY A 492 4.69 1.73 -30.27
C GLY A 492 3.20 1.84 -30.64
N GLY A 493 2.58 2.97 -30.32
CA GLY A 493 1.15 3.22 -30.44
C GLY A 493 0.81 4.43 -31.30
N ILE A 494 -0.01 5.33 -30.74
CA ILE A 494 -0.54 6.51 -31.46
C ILE A 494 0.36 7.69 -31.14
N VAL A 495 0.79 8.40 -32.19
CA VAL A 495 1.33 9.75 -32.08
C VAL A 495 0.20 10.73 -32.42
N LEU A 496 -0.10 11.63 -31.50
CA LEU A 496 -1.10 12.68 -31.70
C LEU A 496 -0.59 14.00 -31.12
N ILE A 497 -0.22 14.92 -32.01
CA ILE A 497 0.22 16.28 -31.68
C ILE A 497 -0.77 17.23 -32.37
N GLU A 498 -1.72 17.77 -31.61
CA GLU A 498 -2.74 18.67 -32.18
C GLU A 498 -3.32 19.66 -31.17
N GLY A 499 -3.83 20.79 -31.66
CA GLY A 499 -4.49 21.78 -30.79
C GLY A 499 -3.54 22.50 -29.83
N ASN A 500 -2.21 22.38 -30.01
CA ASN A 500 -1.23 23.22 -29.34
C ASN A 500 -1.01 24.53 -30.14
N GLY A 501 -0.33 25.51 -29.53
CA GLY A 501 -0.18 26.90 -29.98
C GLY A 501 0.54 27.13 -31.30
#